data_AF-A0A2N0M2Q1-F1
#
_entry.id   AF-A0A2N0M2Q1-F1
#
_cell.length_a   1.000
_cell.length_b   1.000
_cell.length_c   1.000
_cell.angle_alpha   90.00
_cell.angle_beta   90.00
_cell.angle_gamma   90.00
#
_symmetry.space_group_name_H-M   'P 1'
#
loop_
_entity.id
_entity.type
_entity.pdbx_description
1 polymer ?
#
loop_
_entity_poly.entity_id
_entity_poly.type
_entity_poly.pdbx_seq_one_letter_code
_entity_poly.pdbx_strand_id
1 'polypeptide(L)'
;MLDGNRHNTPNDLAIDRKGRIWLKDPNRRIPNEDREIDHSSVLRLDPDPNAEGGWTLQRMTHGTSALNGLLMSLDERTLYLIQSDYAGV
;
A
#
# COMPACT_ATOMS: atom_id res chain seq x y z
N MET A 1 3.68 -5.71 9.89
CA MET A 1 5.00 -5.06 9.67
C MET A 1 5.47 -5.46 8.28
N LEU A 2 6.13 -4.55 7.57
CA LEU A 2 6.81 -4.86 6.31
C LEU A 2 8.30 -5.00 6.63
N ASP A 3 8.88 -6.18 6.40
CA ASP A 3 10.31 -6.46 6.69
C ASP A 3 10.72 -6.08 8.13
N GLY A 4 9.81 -6.27 9.09
CA GLY A 4 10.02 -5.92 10.51
C GLY A 4 9.73 -4.46 10.87
N ASN A 5 9.42 -3.59 9.90
CA ASN A 5 9.14 -2.18 10.12
C ASN A 5 7.63 -1.91 10.28
N ARG A 6 7.30 -0.93 11.11
CA ARG A 6 5.95 -0.38 11.30
C ARG A 6 5.49 0.35 10.03
N HIS A 7 4.23 0.13 9.66
CA HIS A 7 3.58 0.84 8.57
C HIS A 7 3.47 2.34 8.86
N ASN A 8 3.30 3.13 7.79
CA ASN A 8 3.09 4.55 7.91
C ASN A 8 1.66 4.88 8.38
N THR A 9 0.79 5.29 7.46
CA THR A 9 -0.61 5.62 7.76
C THR A 9 -1.58 4.93 6.78
N PRO A 10 -1.69 3.59 6.80
CA PRO A 10 -2.63 2.89 5.92
C PRO A 10 -4.06 3.35 6.12
N ASN A 11 -4.79 3.60 5.02
CA ASN A 11 -6.13 4.20 5.10
C ASN A 11 -7.14 3.78 4.02
N ASP A 12 -6.71 3.50 2.78
CA ASP A 12 -7.62 2.97 1.75
C ASP A 12 -7.28 1.53 1.40
N LEU A 13 -8.30 0.78 1.00
CA LEU A 13 -8.13 -0.60 0.54
C LEU A 13 -9.03 -0.97 -0.64
N ALA A 14 -8.60 -1.97 -1.39
CA ALA A 14 -9.45 -2.75 -2.28
C ALA A 14 -9.20 -4.24 -2.05
N ILE A 15 -10.21 -5.06 -2.31
CA ILE A 15 -10.13 -6.52 -2.19
C ILE A 15 -10.41 -7.09 -3.57
N ASP A 16 -9.57 -8.02 -4.02
CA ASP A 16 -9.83 -8.73 -5.27
C ASP A 16 -10.55 -10.07 -5.06
N ARG A 17 -11.00 -10.68 -6.16
CA ARG A 17 -11.71 -11.97 -6.17
C ARG A 17 -10.88 -13.14 -5.62
N LYS A 18 -9.56 -12.99 -5.49
CA LYS A 18 -8.70 -14.00 -4.83
C LYS A 18 -8.63 -13.79 -3.31
N GLY A 19 -9.33 -12.79 -2.77
CA GLY A 19 -9.32 -12.44 -1.35
C GLY A 19 -8.05 -11.70 -0.91
N ARG A 20 -7.24 -11.18 -1.85
CA ARG A 20 -6.06 -10.39 -1.52
C ARG A 20 -6.48 -8.96 -1.20
N ILE A 21 -5.84 -8.37 -0.19
CA ILE A 21 -6.15 -7.01 0.27
C ILE A 21 -5.04 -6.08 -0.22
N TRP A 22 -5.41 -5.08 -1.02
CA TRP A 22 -4.53 -4.06 -1.54
C TRP A 22 -4.69 -2.81 -0.68
N LEU A 23 -3.59 -2.28 -0.15
CA LEU A 23 -3.57 -1.19 0.83
C LEU A 23 -2.63 -0.10 0.32
N LYS A 24 -3.00 1.17 0.43
CA LYS A 24 -2.02 2.26 0.28
C LYS A 24 -1.40 2.58 1.65
N ASP A 25 -0.09 2.80 1.68
CA ASP A 25 0.66 3.17 2.89
C ASP A 25 1.38 4.53 2.71
N PRO A 26 0.68 5.66 2.88
CA PRO A 26 1.26 6.99 2.74
C PRO A 26 2.09 7.40 3.95
N ASN A 27 3.23 8.05 3.70
CA ASN A 27 4.15 8.54 4.73
C ASN A 27 4.15 10.07 4.91
N ARG A 28 3.43 10.81 4.05
CA ARG A 28 3.46 12.29 3.99
C ARG A 28 3.12 12.98 5.32
N ARG A 29 2.28 12.35 6.16
CA ARG A 29 1.82 12.91 7.44
C ARG A 29 2.73 12.54 8.63
N ILE A 30 3.79 11.77 8.39
CA ILE A 30 4.75 11.36 9.42
C ILE A 30 6.05 12.14 9.20
N PRO A 31 6.62 12.80 10.24
CA PRO A 31 7.97 13.36 10.19
C PRO A 31 9.01 12.32 9.73
N ASN A 32 10.09 12.74 9.07
CA ASN A 32 11.04 11.78 8.50
C ASN A 32 11.74 10.94 9.58
N GLU A 33 12.01 11.55 10.74
CA GLU A 33 12.65 10.92 11.90
C GLU A 33 11.80 9.83 12.57
N ASP A 34 10.48 9.87 12.37
CA ASP A 34 9.53 8.92 12.98
C ASP A 34 9.16 7.75 12.03
N ARG A 35 9.66 7.78 10.79
CA ARG A 35 9.38 6.77 9.77
C ARG A 35 10.34 5.59 9.91
N GLU A 36 9.78 4.39 10.07
CA GLU A 36 10.53 3.14 9.87
C GLU A 36 10.51 2.70 8.40
N ILE A 37 9.53 3.19 7.62
CA ILE A 37 9.41 2.96 6.18
C ILE A 37 9.51 4.32 5.48
N ASP A 38 10.58 4.52 4.72
CA ASP A 38 10.91 5.80 4.09
C ASP A 38 10.12 6.10 2.81
N HIS A 39 9.31 5.16 2.34
CA HIS A 39 8.57 5.26 1.08
C HIS A 39 7.06 5.27 1.27
N SER A 40 6.37 5.87 0.29
CA SER A 40 4.93 5.68 0.11
C SER A 40 4.72 4.61 -0.96
N SER A 41 3.92 3.58 -0.67
CA SER A 41 3.70 2.47 -1.61
C SER A 41 2.35 1.82 -1.44
N VAL A 42 1.95 1.04 -2.45
CA VAL A 42 0.89 0.06 -2.31
C VAL A 42 1.48 -1.21 -1.73
N LEU A 43 0.80 -1.79 -0.76
CA LEU A 43 1.09 -3.09 -0.18
C LEU A 43 -0.04 -4.06 -0.54
N ARG A 44 0.26 -5.36 -0.59
CA ARG A 44 -0.73 -6.42 -0.79
C ARG A 44 -0.58 -7.48 0.29
N LEU A 45 -1.69 -7.77 0.98
CA LEU A 45 -1.82 -8.96 1.81
C LEU A 45 -2.33 -10.12 0.96
N ASP A 46 -1.58 -11.22 0.96
CA ASP A 46 -1.96 -12.49 0.35
C ASP A 46 -2.37 -13.47 1.47
N PRO A 47 -3.54 -14.12 1.39
CA PRO A 47 -3.90 -15.17 2.34
C PRO A 47 -2.88 -16.30 2.31
N ASP A 48 -2.34 -16.67 3.48
CA ASP A 48 -1.42 -17.78 3.64
C ASP A 48 -1.71 -18.53 4.94
N PRO A 49 -2.31 -19.73 4.89
CA PRO A 49 -2.67 -20.49 6.08
C PRO A 49 -1.46 -20.97 6.90
N ASN A 50 -0.25 -20.94 6.34
CA ASN A 50 0.97 -21.33 7.03
C ASN A 50 1.68 -20.14 7.71
N ALA A 51 1.33 -18.91 7.33
CA ALA A 51 1.90 -17.71 7.93
C ALA A 51 1.26 -17.42 9.29
N GLU A 52 2.05 -16.87 10.22
CA GLU A 52 1.51 -16.37 11.48
C GLU A 52 0.47 -15.26 11.20
N GLY A 53 -0.72 -15.41 11.76
CA GLY A 53 -1.84 -14.50 11.49
C GLY A 53 -2.57 -14.75 10.17
N GLY A 54 -2.14 -15.72 9.35
CA GLY A 54 -2.86 -16.16 8.14
C GLY A 54 -2.60 -15.33 6.88
N TRP A 55 -1.58 -14.46 6.90
CA TRP A 55 -1.31 -13.53 5.80
C TRP A 55 0.19 -13.33 5.57
N THR A 56 0.56 -13.11 4.31
CA THR A 56 1.87 -12.55 3.94
C THR A 56 1.70 -11.18 3.33
N LEU A 57 2.68 -10.29 3.51
CA LEU A 57 2.63 -8.91 3.05
C LEU A 57 3.71 -8.64 2.01
N GLN A 58 3.34 -8.00 0.89
CA GLN A 58 4.26 -7.65 -0.19
C GLN A 58 4.14 -6.18 -0.56
N ARG A 59 5.26 -5.54 -0.91
CA ARG A 59 5.28 -4.21 -1.53
C ARG A 59 5.04 -4.33 -3.03
N MET A 60 4.10 -3.56 -3.56
CA MET A 60 3.65 -3.66 -4.95
C MET A 60 4.11 -2.51 -5.84
N THR A 61 4.51 -1.38 -5.27
CA THR A 61 4.95 -0.20 -6.04
C THR A 61 6.24 0.41 -5.49
N HIS A 62 7.03 0.98 -6.40
CA HIS A 62 8.28 1.68 -6.12
C HIS A 62 8.26 3.06 -6.77
N GLY A 63 8.89 4.06 -6.14
CA GLY A 63 8.93 5.43 -6.65
C GLY A 63 7.59 6.19 -6.59
N THR A 64 6.59 5.66 -5.91
CA THR A 64 5.31 6.36 -5.67
C THR A 64 5.43 7.38 -4.56
N SER A 65 4.68 8.48 -4.69
CA SER A 65 4.69 9.61 -3.77
C SER A 65 3.26 10.13 -3.55
N ALA A 66 3.03 10.70 -2.36
CA ALA A 66 1.76 11.30 -1.95
C ALA A 66 0.49 10.53 -2.36
N LEU A 67 0.44 9.23 -2.06
CA LEU A 67 -0.70 8.38 -2.37
C LEU A 67 -1.95 8.84 -1.63
N ASN A 68 -3.02 9.09 -2.39
CA ASN A 68 -4.29 9.56 -1.87
C ASN A 68 -5.47 8.66 -2.21
N GLY A 69 -5.35 7.71 -3.13
CA GLY A 69 -6.46 6.82 -3.48
C GLY A 69 -6.01 5.58 -4.24
N LEU A 70 -6.86 4.55 -4.16
CA LEU A 70 -6.66 3.26 -4.81
C LEU A 70 -8.02 2.72 -5.31
N LEU A 71 -8.08 2.30 -6.57
CA LEU A 71 -9.29 1.72 -7.19
C LEU A 71 -8.93 0.52 -8.07
N MET A 72 -9.67 -0.57 -7.93
CA MET A 72 -9.54 -1.76 -8.77
C MET A 72 -10.52 -1.67 -9.95
N SER A 73 -10.04 -1.95 -11.17
CA SER A 73 -10.89 -2.20 -12.34
C SER A 73 -11.82 -3.41 -12.14
N LEU A 74 -12.96 -3.42 -12.82
CA LEU A 74 -13.95 -4.51 -12.70
C LEU A 74 -13.41 -5.88 -13.14
N ASP A 75 -12.52 -5.89 -14.14
CA ASP A 75 -11.83 -7.10 -14.61
C ASP A 75 -10.56 -7.43 -13.80
N GLU A 76 -10.23 -6.59 -12.80
CA GLU A 76 -9.10 -6.73 -11.87
C GLU A 76 -7.73 -6.77 -12.54
N ARG A 77 -7.62 -6.27 -13.78
CA ARG A 77 -6.36 -6.21 -14.53
C ARG A 77 -5.60 -4.91 -14.29
N THR A 78 -6.29 -3.89 -13.79
CA THR A 78 -5.73 -2.57 -13.53
C THR A 78 -6.05 -2.11 -12.12
N LEU A 79 -5.02 -1.63 -11.43
CA LEU A 79 -5.11 -0.92 -10.17
C LEU A 79 -4.79 0.56 -10.43
N TYR A 80 -5.76 1.43 -10.26
CA TYR A 80 -5.60 2.87 -10.40
C TYR A 80 -5.12 3.46 -9.08
N LEU A 81 -4.08 4.29 -9.14
CA LEU A 81 -3.51 4.98 -8.00
C LEU A 81 -3.63 6.48 -8.20
N ILE A 82 -4.00 7.19 -7.14
CA ILE A 82 -4.08 8.65 -7.15
C ILE A 82 -2.87 9.20 -6.41
N GLN A 83 -2.04 9.96 -7.11
CA GLN A 83 -0.93 10.72 -6.55
C GLN A 83 -1.28 12.20 -6.52
N SER A 84 -1.16 12.83 -5.35
CA SER A 84 -1.65 14.20 -5.13
C SER A 84 -0.56 15.25 -4.98
N ASP A 85 0.69 14.93 -5.30
CA ASP A 85 1.83 15.85 -5.25
C ASP A 85 2.26 16.40 -6.61
N TYR A 86 1.48 16.16 -7.66
CA TYR A 86 1.72 16.80 -8.96
C TYR A 86 1.57 18.32 -8.83
N ALA A 87 2.70 19.02 -8.89
CA ALA A 87 2.75 20.48 -8.76
C ALA A 87 2.50 21.24 -10.07
N GLY A 88 2.32 20.54 -11.20
CA GLY A 88 2.40 21.16 -12.52
C GLY A 88 3.84 21.56 -12.85
N VAL A 89 4.23 21.42 -14.11
CA VAL A 89 5.44 22.09 -14.64
C VAL A 89 5.06 23.46 -15.16
#